data_AF-A0A1Z9J7D1-F1
#
_entry.id   AF-A0A1Z9J7D1-F1
#
_cell.length_a   1.000
_cell.length_b   1.000
_cell.length_c   1.000
_cell.angle_alpha   90.00
_cell.angle_beta   90.00
_cell.angle_gamma   90.00
#
_symmetry.space_group_name_H-M   'P 1'
#
loop_
_entity.id
_entity.type
_entity.pdbx_description
1 polymer ?
#
loop_
_entity_poly.entity_id
_entity_poly.type
_entity_poly.pdbx_seq_one_letter_code
_entity_poly.pdbx_strand_id
1 'polypeptide(L)'
;MFKTTIAAAAAAIALAPAAALAGPYVNVETNAGWVGDDYTAATTDLHVGYEGEAGTASYYVQAGPAIVAVDGEDTDTQFSGKAGVGVPVTDALGVYGEMSFLTAEDEDDFGLGGKLGLKYNF
;
A
#
# COMPACT_ATOMS: atom_id res chain seq x y z
N MET A 1 25.59 -2.03 2.48
CA MET A 1 24.86 -1.95 1.19
C MET A 1 23.39 -1.83 1.52
N PHE A 2 22.86 -0.62 1.55
CA PHE A 2 21.41 -0.39 1.71
C PHE A 2 20.80 -0.50 0.32
N LYS A 3 20.12 -1.62 0.04
CA LYS A 3 19.51 -1.87 -1.26
C LYS A 3 18.07 -1.34 -1.21
N THR A 4 17.96 -0.13 -1.73
CA THR A 4 16.81 0.56 -2.34
C THR A 4 15.41 0.03 -1.99
N THR A 5 14.77 0.74 -1.05
CA THR A 5 13.32 0.88 -0.90
C THR A 5 12.74 1.73 -2.04
N ILE A 6 11.41 1.79 -2.16
CA ILE A 6 10.61 2.58 -3.14
C ILE A 6 10.18 1.81 -4.41
N ALA A 7 9.58 0.63 -4.20
CA ALA A 7 8.42 0.10 -4.95
C ALA A 7 7.70 -0.99 -4.12
N ALA A 8 8.08 -1.09 -2.84
CA ALA A 8 8.03 -2.31 -2.07
C ALA A 8 7.35 -2.08 -0.73
N ALA A 9 6.54 -1.05 -0.52
CA ALA A 9 5.85 -0.93 0.77
C ALA A 9 4.83 -2.07 0.91
N ALA A 10 3.83 -2.18 0.03
CA ALA A 10 2.89 -3.31 0.03
C ALA A 10 3.57 -4.68 -0.22
N ALA A 11 4.53 -4.77 -1.16
CA ALA A 11 5.21 -6.03 -1.46
C ALA A 11 6.38 -6.38 -0.50
N ALA A 12 6.87 -5.44 0.32
CA ALA A 12 7.75 -5.76 1.45
C ALA A 12 6.94 -6.02 2.71
N ILE A 13 5.82 -5.36 2.95
CA ILE A 13 4.88 -5.73 4.03
C ILE A 13 4.36 -7.15 3.77
N ALA A 14 3.85 -7.42 2.55
CA ALA A 14 3.30 -8.73 2.20
C ALA A 14 4.35 -9.82 1.93
N LEU A 15 5.63 -9.50 1.69
CA LEU A 15 6.62 -10.54 1.35
C LEU A 15 7.99 -10.27 1.97
N ALA A 16 8.04 -9.55 3.09
CA ALA A 16 9.21 -9.54 3.96
C ALA A 16 9.22 -10.83 4.78
N PRO A 17 10.40 -11.34 5.15
CA PRO A 17 10.49 -12.40 6.15
C PRO A 17 9.97 -11.84 7.49
N ALA A 18 8.68 -12.05 7.78
CA ALA A 18 7.96 -11.46 8.89
C ALA A 18 8.02 -12.31 10.17
N ALA A 19 8.87 -13.34 10.19
CA ALA A 19 9.15 -14.16 11.38
C ALA A 19 9.66 -13.36 12.61
N ALA A 20 10.00 -12.07 12.45
CA ALA A 20 10.42 -11.19 13.54
C ALA A 20 9.53 -9.94 13.79
N LEU A 21 8.48 -9.69 13.00
CA LEU A 21 7.73 -8.41 13.09
C LEU A 21 6.20 -8.50 12.90
N ALA A 22 5.55 -9.63 13.16
CA ALA A 22 4.08 -9.62 13.30
C ALA A 22 3.68 -8.66 14.43
N GLY A 23 2.96 -7.59 14.11
CA GLY A 23 2.70 -6.53 15.08
C GLY A 23 2.17 -5.21 14.51
N PRO A 24 1.89 -4.25 15.40
CA PRO A 24 1.46 -2.93 15.01
C PRO A 24 2.61 -2.15 14.37
N TYR A 25 2.29 -1.34 13.35
CA TYR A 25 3.25 -0.47 12.68
C TYR A 25 2.60 0.85 12.28
N VAL A 26 3.44 1.82 11.89
CA VAL A 26 3.03 3.04 11.22
C VAL A 26 3.62 3.05 9.81
N ASN A 27 2.86 3.55 8.85
CA ASN A 27 3.27 3.62 7.46
C ASN A 27 2.95 5.00 6.88
N VAL A 28 3.95 5.59 6.24
CA VAL A 28 3.81 6.83 5.48
C VAL A 28 4.13 6.50 4.04
N GLU A 29 3.15 6.62 3.16
CA GLU A 29 3.28 6.24 1.75
C GLU A 29 2.67 7.30 0.84
N THR A 30 3.42 7.77 -0.16
CA THR A 30 2.90 8.64 -1.21
C THR A 30 2.72 7.87 -2.51
N ASN A 31 1.50 7.85 -3.04
CA ASN A 31 1.13 7.30 -4.33
C ASN A 31 0.94 8.48 -5.30
N ALA A 32 1.94 8.76 -6.12
CA ALA A 32 1.91 9.82 -7.13
C ALA A 32 1.63 9.27 -8.53
N GLY A 33 0.84 10.00 -9.32
CA GLY A 33 0.41 9.67 -10.66
C GLY A 33 0.90 10.66 -11.70
N TRP A 34 1.25 10.13 -12.88
CA TRP A 34 1.60 10.90 -14.07
C TRP A 34 0.89 10.30 -15.29
N VAL A 35 0.48 11.14 -16.23
CA VAL A 35 -0.01 10.74 -17.55
C VAL A 35 0.99 11.26 -18.58
N GLY A 36 1.85 10.38 -19.08
CA GLY A 36 3.00 10.79 -19.89
C GLY A 36 4.06 11.45 -19.00
N ASP A 37 4.41 12.69 -19.30
CA ASP A 37 5.30 13.56 -18.52
C ASP A 37 4.56 14.50 -17.56
N ASP A 38 3.24 14.58 -17.66
CA ASP A 38 2.41 15.47 -16.83
C ASP A 38 2.07 14.83 -15.48
N TYR A 39 2.37 15.53 -14.39
CA TYR A 39 1.95 15.15 -13.04
C TYR A 39 0.45 15.38 -12.87
N THR A 40 -0.28 14.40 -12.33
CA THR A 40 -1.74 14.50 -12.20
C THR A 40 -2.19 14.67 -10.76
N ALA A 41 -1.69 13.84 -9.86
CA ALA A 41 -2.09 13.85 -8.45
C ALA A 41 -1.11 13.05 -7.59
N ALA A 42 -1.16 13.27 -6.28
CA ALA A 42 -0.57 12.38 -5.30
C ALA A 42 -1.46 12.22 -4.07
N THR A 43 -1.52 11.00 -3.55
CA THR A 43 -2.16 10.68 -2.28
C THR A 43 -1.11 10.22 -1.29
N THR A 44 -0.95 10.96 -0.20
CA THR A 44 -0.04 10.60 0.90
C THR A 44 -0.81 10.03 2.08
N ASP A 45 -0.67 8.73 2.27
CA ASP A 45 -1.31 7.96 3.33
C ASP A 45 -0.47 7.99 4.61
N LEU A 46 -1.12 8.29 5.74
CA LEU A 46 -0.54 8.30 7.08
C LEU A 46 -1.24 7.25 7.94
N HIS A 47 -0.83 5.99 7.83
CA HIS A 47 -1.58 4.86 8.39
C HIS A 47 -0.97 4.30 9.66
N VAL A 48 -1.84 3.80 10.52
CA VAL A 48 -1.49 2.79 11.52
C VAL A 48 -1.99 1.45 11.00
N GLY A 49 -1.17 0.41 11.14
CA GLY A 49 -1.48 -0.91 10.62
C GLY A 49 -1.10 -2.03 11.56
N TYR A 50 -1.51 -3.23 11.17
CA TYR A 50 -1.12 -4.48 11.80
C TYR A 50 -0.83 -5.49 10.70
N GLU A 51 0.31 -6.17 10.81
CA GLU A 51 0.74 -7.22 9.88
C GLU A 51 1.02 -8.53 10.61
N GLY A 52 0.93 -9.64 9.89
CA GLY A 52 1.19 -10.95 10.43
C GLY A 52 1.30 -12.04 9.37
N GLU A 53 1.51 -13.27 9.85
CA GLU A 53 1.62 -14.47 9.02
C GLU A 53 0.50 -15.46 9.37
N ALA A 54 -0.03 -16.14 8.35
CA ALA A 54 -0.98 -17.23 8.44
C ALA A 54 -0.43 -18.44 7.68
N GLY A 55 0.35 -19.27 8.39
CA GLY A 55 1.11 -20.36 7.75
C GLY A 55 2.23 -19.78 6.89
N THR A 56 2.23 -20.08 5.58
CA THR A 56 3.18 -19.49 4.63
C THR A 56 2.69 -18.17 4.04
N ALA A 57 1.41 -17.83 4.21
CA ALA A 57 0.85 -16.59 3.73
C ALA A 57 1.12 -15.45 4.72
N SER A 58 1.18 -14.23 4.22
CA SER A 58 1.24 -13.00 5.00
C SER A 58 -0.03 -12.19 4.78
N TYR A 59 -0.34 -11.31 5.74
CA TYR A 59 -1.42 -10.36 5.60
C TYR A 59 -1.09 -9.06 6.33
N TYR A 60 -1.76 -7.99 5.92
CA TYR A 60 -1.77 -6.73 6.64
C TYR A 60 -3.09 -6.01 6.47
N VAL A 61 -3.40 -5.16 7.44
CA VAL A 61 -4.46 -4.17 7.37
C VAL A 61 -3.95 -2.86 7.95
N GLN A 62 -4.26 -1.74 7.30
CA GLN A 62 -3.85 -0.41 7.72
C GLN A 62 -4.90 0.62 7.34
N ALA A 63 -5.05 1.66 8.16
CA ALA A 63 -5.94 2.78 7.85
C ALA A 63 -5.48 4.05 8.55
N GLY A 64 -5.91 5.19 8.04
CA GLY A 64 -5.58 6.49 8.60
C GLY A 64 -5.98 7.64 7.69
N PRO A 65 -5.61 8.87 8.07
CA PRO A 65 -5.78 10.02 7.19
C PRO A 65 -4.91 9.90 5.95
N ALA A 66 -5.42 10.43 4.84
CA ALA A 66 -4.73 10.56 3.57
C ALA A 66 -4.81 12.01 3.09
N ILE A 67 -3.67 12.55 2.68
CA ILE A 67 -3.56 13.88 2.09
C ILE A 67 -3.63 13.73 0.58
N VAL A 68 -4.67 14.27 -0.04
CA VAL A 68 -4.93 14.20 -1.48
C VAL A 68 -4.56 15.54 -2.11
N ALA A 69 -3.58 15.52 -3.00
CA ALA A 69 -3.11 16.69 -3.72
C ALA A 69 -3.28 16.46 -5.23
N VAL A 70 -4.31 17.06 -5.81
CA VAL A 70 -4.56 17.04 -7.26
C VAL A 70 -3.89 18.26 -7.89
N ASP A 71 -3.28 18.09 -9.07
CA ASP A 71 -2.60 19.20 -9.73
C ASP A 71 -3.59 20.30 -10.13
N GLY A 72 -3.32 21.53 -9.70
CA GLY A 72 -4.18 22.69 -9.96
C GLY A 72 -5.39 22.85 -9.02
N GLU A 73 -5.56 21.98 -8.03
CA GLU A 73 -6.64 22.05 -7.02
C GLU A 73 -6.10 22.26 -5.60
N ASP A 74 -7.00 22.53 -4.65
CA ASP A 74 -6.66 22.59 -3.25
C ASP A 74 -6.35 21.19 -2.69
N THR A 75 -5.59 21.14 -1.59
CA THR A 75 -5.23 19.88 -0.95
C THR A 75 -6.30 19.48 0.05
N ASP A 76 -6.79 18.24 -0.06
CA ASP A 76 -7.82 17.69 0.80
C ASP A 76 -7.28 16.66 1.78
N THR A 77 -7.93 16.55 2.93
CA THR A 77 -7.66 15.48 3.90
C THR A 77 -8.84 14.53 3.95
N GLN A 78 -8.58 13.30 3.54
CA GLN A 78 -9.55 12.22 3.45
C GLN A 78 -9.15 11.08 4.40
N PHE A 79 -9.97 10.04 4.50
CA PHE A 79 -9.64 8.82 5.23
C PHE A 79 -9.42 7.68 4.25
N SER A 80 -8.34 6.92 4.41
CA SER A 80 -8.03 5.81 3.53
C SER A 80 -7.67 4.56 4.31
N GLY A 81 -7.79 3.42 3.63
CA GLY A 81 -7.50 2.12 4.21
C GLY A 81 -7.02 1.14 3.16
N LYS A 82 -6.17 0.20 3.59
CA LYS A 82 -5.58 -0.84 2.75
C LYS A 82 -5.56 -2.16 3.49
N ALA A 83 -5.88 -3.23 2.78
CA ALA A 83 -5.71 -4.59 3.26
C ALA A 83 -5.08 -5.42 2.17
N GLY A 84 -4.07 -6.22 2.50
CA GLY A 84 -3.39 -7.04 1.53
C GLY A 84 -2.96 -8.37 2.07
N VAL A 85 -2.71 -9.29 1.14
CA VAL A 85 -2.28 -10.66 1.39
C VAL A 85 -1.15 -11.02 0.42
N GLY A 86 -0.17 -11.78 0.92
CA GLY A 86 0.94 -12.30 0.14
C GLY A 86 1.08 -13.80 0.31
N VAL A 87 1.39 -14.52 -0.76
CA VAL A 87 1.64 -15.96 -0.72
C VAL A 87 2.92 -16.29 -1.50
N PRO A 88 3.92 -16.92 -0.88
CA PRO A 88 5.06 -17.46 -1.59
C PRO A 88 4.60 -18.67 -2.44
N VAL A 89 4.90 -18.61 -3.73
CA VAL A 89 4.63 -19.70 -4.70
C VAL A 89 5.83 -20.64 -4.79
N THR A 90 7.03 -20.07 -4.75
CA THR A 90 8.32 -20.78 -4.70
C THR A 90 9.29 -20.00 -3.83
N ASP A 91 10.48 -20.55 -3.57
CA ASP A 91 11.55 -19.85 -2.85
C ASP A 91 11.94 -18.51 -3.50
N ALA A 92 11.76 -18.37 -4.81
CA ALA A 92 12.12 -17.18 -5.58
C ALA A 92 10.92 -16.35 -6.04
N LEU A 93 9.67 -16.81 -5.88
CA LEU A 93 8.49 -16.16 -6.45
C LEU A 93 7.36 -16.08 -5.43
N GLY A 94 6.82 -14.88 -5.21
CA GLY A 94 5.60 -14.63 -4.44
C GLY A 94 4.53 -13.93 -5.26
N VAL A 95 3.27 -14.16 -4.92
CA VAL A 95 2.09 -13.44 -5.42
C VAL A 95 1.55 -12.58 -4.29
N TYR A 96 1.06 -11.38 -4.58
CA TYR A 96 0.36 -10.56 -3.61
C TYR A 96 -0.85 -9.87 -4.21
N GLY A 97 -1.80 -9.54 -3.34
CA GLY A 97 -2.96 -8.72 -3.66
C GLY A 97 -3.23 -7.70 -2.55
N GLU A 98 -3.73 -6.54 -2.94
CA GLU A 98 -4.14 -5.46 -2.05
C GLU A 98 -5.50 -4.93 -2.53
N MET A 99 -6.38 -4.60 -1.59
CA MET A 99 -7.52 -3.73 -1.80
C MET A 99 -7.32 -2.46 -0.99
N SER A 100 -7.76 -1.34 -1.54
CA SER A 100 -7.72 -0.04 -0.89
C SER A 100 -9.03 0.69 -1.03
N PHE A 101 -9.33 1.56 -0.08
CA PHE A 101 -10.40 2.53 -0.21
C PHE A 101 -9.93 3.93 0.20
N LEU A 102 -10.62 4.95 -0.31
CA LEU A 102 -10.43 6.36 0.03
C LEU A 102 -11.82 7.01 0.13
N THR A 103 -12.12 7.64 1.27
CA THR A 103 -13.39 8.33 1.50
C THR A 103 -13.34 9.72 0.88
N ALA A 104 -14.35 10.12 0.12
CA ALA A 104 -14.49 11.51 -0.32
C ALA A 104 -15.45 12.30 0.57
N GLU A 105 -15.46 13.62 0.39
CA GLU A 105 -16.40 14.52 1.07
C GLU A 105 -17.84 14.36 0.55
N ASP A 106 -18.01 13.96 -0.71
CA ASP A 106 -19.30 13.62 -1.32
C ASP A 106 -19.53 12.09 -1.35
N GLU A 107 -20.76 11.65 -1.04
CA GLU A 107 -21.14 10.22 -0.91
C GLU A 107 -20.94 9.42 -2.22
N ASP A 108 -20.90 10.09 -3.37
CA ASP A 108 -20.74 9.47 -4.69
C ASP A 108 -19.26 9.25 -5.09
N ASP A 109 -18.29 9.78 -4.34
CA ASP A 109 -16.85 9.74 -4.67
C ASP A 109 -16.05 8.74 -3.82
N PHE A 110 -16.70 7.70 -3.28
CA PHE A 110 -16.00 6.64 -2.56
C PHE A 110 -15.04 5.88 -3.49
N GLY A 111 -13.74 6.09 -3.31
CA GLY A 111 -12.70 5.49 -4.11
C GLY A 111 -12.43 4.04 -3.68
N LEU A 112 -12.47 3.11 -4.64
CA LEU A 112 -12.03 1.73 -4.45
C LEU A 112 -10.84 1.44 -5.37
N GLY A 113 -9.83 0.78 -4.82
CA GLY A 113 -8.63 0.36 -5.54
C GLY A 113 -8.31 -1.10 -5.32
N GLY A 114 -7.70 -1.72 -6.32
CA GLY A 114 -7.20 -3.09 -6.24
C GLY A 114 -5.83 -3.19 -6.91
N LYS A 115 -4.91 -3.92 -6.29
CA LYS A 115 -3.60 -4.25 -6.87
C LYS A 115 -3.38 -5.74 -6.77
N LEU A 116 -2.81 -6.31 -7.83
CA LEU A 116 -2.37 -7.70 -7.89
C LEU A 116 -0.99 -7.72 -8.52
N GLY A 117 -0.06 -8.47 -7.95
CA GLY A 117 1.32 -8.47 -8.43
C GLY A 117 2.09 -9.72 -8.08
N LEU A 118 3.26 -9.83 -8.71
CA LEU A 118 4.25 -10.87 -8.47
C LEU A 118 5.54 -10.21 -7.97
N LYS A 119 6.23 -10.88 -7.06
CA LYS A 119 7.58 -10.49 -6.60
C LYS A 119 8.53 -11.64 -6.87
N TYR A 120 9.58 -11.35 -7.64
CA TYR A 120 10.66 -12.29 -7.92
C TYR A 120 11.93 -11.89 -7.17
N ASN A 121 12.50 -12.79 -6.38
CA ASN A 121 13.73 -12.59 -5.63
C ASN A 121 14.88 -13.33 -6.34
N PHE A 122 15.91 -12.58 -6.75
CA PHE A 122 17.11 -13.07 -7.44
C PHE A 122 18.29 -13.33 -6.49
#